data_AF-A0A8N5I0V7-F1
#
_entry.id   AF-A0A8N5I0V7-F1
#
_cell.length_a   1.000
_cell.length_b   1.000
_cell.length_c   1.000
_cell.angle_alpha   90.00
_cell.angle_beta   90.00
_cell.angle_gamma   90.00
#
_symmetry.space_group_name_H-M   'P 1'
#
loop_
_entity.id
_entity.type
_entity.pdbx_description
1 polymer ?
#
loop_
_entity_poly.entity_id
_entity_poly.type
_entity_poly.pdbx_seq_one_letter_code
_entity_poly.pdbx_strand_id
1 'polypeptide(L)'
;MDTAPRPFQSLQLEREMCLASNCTQAKVNLSLRPRLEDGKASLAIKYQELQEIREACWDKQQRLEVYLEKWSPQSALGQLQAKLDASEAESEAQIKQFLAQELPLESFLESFCQSRTRSHVCRTQLENAAPFPVPPAPPKHHLPALAQQAASPCSEVPPAWSPLRPAGAVPVLSAQPREQEPPHR
;
A
#
# COMPACT_ATOMS: atom_id res chain seq x y z
N MET A 1 59.02 49.18 -1.21
CA MET A 1 57.87 48.51 -0.56
C MET A 1 56.69 48.74 -1.49
N ASP A 2 56.50 47.85 -2.47
CA ASP A 2 55.44 47.98 -3.48
C ASP A 2 54.09 47.65 -2.83
N THR A 3 53.34 48.69 -2.49
CA THR A 3 51.93 48.57 -2.08
C THR A 3 51.11 48.32 -3.34
N ALA A 4 50.42 47.18 -3.41
CA ALA A 4 49.59 46.83 -4.56
C ALA A 4 48.54 47.93 -4.87
N PRO A 5 48.10 48.11 -6.12
CA PRO A 5 47.13 49.15 -6.47
C PRO A 5 45.83 49.03 -5.65
N ARG A 6 45.25 50.15 -5.20
CA ARG A 6 43.99 50.18 -4.41
C ARG A 6 42.86 49.23 -4.88
N PRO A 7 42.53 49.13 -6.19
CA PRO A 7 41.49 48.19 -6.65
C PRO A 7 41.86 46.71 -6.48
N PHE A 8 43.16 46.38 -6.49
CA PHE A 8 43.63 45.02 -6.23
C PHE A 8 43.44 44.65 -4.75
N GLN A 9 43.73 45.59 -3.85
CA GLN A 9 43.52 45.40 -2.41
C GLN A 9 42.04 45.20 -2.05
N SER A 10 41.11 45.92 -2.69
CA SER A 10 39.67 45.74 -2.45
C SER A 10 39.15 44.39 -2.92
N LEU A 11 39.58 43.93 -4.10
CA LEU A 11 39.23 42.61 -4.62
C LEU A 11 39.81 41.49 -3.75
N GLN A 12 41.03 41.70 -3.23
CA GLN A 12 41.66 40.76 -2.32
C GLN A 12 40.87 40.64 -1.00
N LEU A 13 40.45 41.78 -0.42
CA LEU A 13 39.62 41.80 0.78
C LEU A 13 38.28 41.11 0.56
N GLU A 14 37.61 41.38 -0.56
CA GLU A 14 36.34 40.73 -0.92
C GLU A 14 36.51 39.20 -1.04
N ARG A 15 37.60 38.74 -1.67
CA ARG A 15 37.94 37.32 -1.76
C ARG A 15 38.12 36.71 -0.37
N GLU A 16 38.87 37.35 0.50
CA GLU A 16 39.12 36.88 1.87
C GLU A 16 37.81 36.80 2.69
N MET A 17 36.94 37.81 2.58
CA MET A 17 35.62 37.81 3.21
C MET A 17 34.73 36.68 2.68
N CYS A 18 34.71 36.46 1.36
CA CYS A 18 33.95 35.37 0.74
C CYS A 18 34.48 34.00 1.20
N LEU A 19 35.80 33.81 1.23
CA LEU A 19 36.43 32.57 1.70
C LEU A 19 36.13 32.30 3.18
N ALA A 20 36.19 33.33 4.03
CA ALA A 20 35.87 33.22 5.45
C ALA A 20 34.39 32.84 5.67
N SER A 21 33.48 33.46 4.92
CA SER A 21 32.05 33.14 4.92
C SER A 21 31.81 31.69 4.48
N ASN A 22 32.38 31.29 3.34
CA ASN A 22 32.27 29.93 2.82
C ASN A 22 32.83 28.89 3.79
N CYS A 23 34.00 29.13 4.40
CA CYS A 23 34.58 28.25 5.43
C CYS A 23 33.65 28.10 6.64
N THR A 24 33.05 29.18 7.10
CA THR A 24 32.10 29.16 8.22
C THR A 24 30.87 28.33 7.86
N GLN A 25 30.32 28.54 6.67
CA GLN A 25 29.17 27.79 6.18
C GLN A 25 29.49 26.30 5.96
N ALA A 26 30.67 25.99 5.42
CA ALA A 26 31.12 24.61 5.23
C ALA A 26 31.25 23.87 6.58
N LYS A 27 31.81 24.52 7.61
CA LYS A 27 31.89 23.94 8.96
C LYS A 27 30.51 23.63 9.54
N VAL A 28 29.55 24.54 9.39
CA VAL A 28 28.16 24.32 9.83
C VAL A 28 27.50 23.21 9.01
N ASN A 29 27.69 23.19 7.69
CA ASN A 29 27.13 22.12 6.86
C ASN A 29 27.69 20.75 7.28
N LEU A 30 29.01 20.64 7.48
CA LEU A 30 29.65 19.41 7.93
C LEU A 30 29.16 18.98 9.32
N SER A 31 28.92 19.91 10.25
CA SER A 31 28.39 19.57 11.57
C SER A 31 26.93 19.12 11.54
N LEU A 32 26.14 19.56 10.56
CA LEU A 32 24.73 19.16 10.39
C LEU A 32 24.55 17.82 9.68
N ARG A 33 25.51 17.39 8.85
CA ARG A 33 25.46 16.12 8.10
C ARG A 33 25.11 14.89 8.95
N PRO A 34 25.79 14.60 10.09
CA PRO A 34 25.49 13.40 10.88
C PRO A 34 24.04 13.40 11.36
N ARG A 35 23.55 14.54 11.86
CA ARG A 35 22.15 14.66 12.32
C ARG A 35 21.13 14.44 11.20
N LEU A 36 21.44 14.87 9.98
CA LEU A 36 20.57 14.63 8.81
C LEU A 36 20.62 13.16 8.37
N GLU A 37 21.79 12.54 8.40
CA GLU A 37 21.98 11.12 8.08
C GLU A 37 21.25 10.23 9.09
N ASP A 38 21.40 10.51 10.39
CA ASP A 38 20.66 9.84 11.48
C ASP A 38 19.15 10.01 11.33
N GLY A 39 18.70 11.24 11.00
CA GLY A 39 17.29 11.53 10.75
C GLY A 39 16.72 10.72 9.58
N LYS A 40 17.48 10.60 8.48
CA LYS A 40 17.10 9.77 7.32
C LYS A 40 17.02 8.30 7.68
N ALA A 41 18.01 7.79 8.43
CA ALA A 41 18.03 6.39 8.87
C ALA A 41 16.85 6.07 9.79
N SER A 42 16.59 6.92 10.78
CA SER A 42 15.45 6.79 11.70
C SER A 42 14.11 6.81 10.97
N LEU A 43 13.96 7.73 10.00
CA LEU A 43 12.77 7.81 9.18
C LEU A 43 12.58 6.55 8.33
N ALA A 44 13.65 6.02 7.71
CA ALA A 44 13.59 4.79 6.94
C ALA A 44 13.15 3.59 7.79
N ILE A 45 13.64 3.49 9.03
CA ILE A 45 13.21 2.46 9.99
C ILE A 45 11.71 2.60 10.28
N LYS A 46 11.22 3.82 10.54
CA LYS A 46 9.78 4.06 10.79
C LYS A 46 8.90 3.69 9.59
N TYR A 47 9.36 3.97 8.38
CA TYR A 47 8.65 3.54 7.16
C TYR A 47 8.61 2.03 7.02
N GLN A 48 9.71 1.35 7.35
CA GLN A 48 9.78 -0.11 7.33
C GLN A 48 8.83 -0.74 8.37
N GLU A 49 8.85 -0.26 9.62
CA GLU A 49 7.90 -0.70 10.67
C GLU A 49 6.44 -0.49 10.23
N LEU A 50 6.13 0.67 9.64
CA LEU A 50 4.79 0.97 9.13
C LEU A 50 4.37 0.00 8.02
N GLN A 51 5.31 -0.35 7.14
CA GLN A 51 5.06 -1.30 6.05
C GLN A 51 4.75 -2.69 6.59
N GLU A 52 5.52 -3.17 7.56
CA GLU A 52 5.29 -4.47 8.22
C GLU A 52 3.92 -4.51 8.92
N ILE A 53 3.56 -3.45 9.64
CA ILE A 53 2.25 -3.34 10.29
C ILE A 53 1.13 -3.34 9.25
N ARG A 54 1.31 -2.62 8.14
CA ARG A 54 0.32 -2.56 7.04
C ARG A 54 0.09 -3.94 6.44
N GLU A 55 1.16 -4.66 6.13
CA GLU A 55 1.09 -6.03 5.59
C GLU A 55 0.43 -6.98 6.59
N ALA A 56 0.83 -6.95 7.86
CA ALA A 56 0.20 -7.76 8.90
C ALA A 56 -1.29 -7.45 9.08
N CYS A 57 -1.71 -6.19 8.95
CA CYS A 57 -3.11 -5.78 8.97
C CYS A 57 -3.86 -6.29 7.74
N TRP A 58 -3.25 -6.20 6.56
CA TRP A 58 -3.81 -6.72 5.32
C TRP A 58 -4.04 -8.23 5.41
N ASP A 59 -3.06 -8.99 5.87
CA ASP A 59 -3.17 -10.45 6.05
C ASP A 59 -4.30 -10.83 7.02
N LYS A 60 -4.41 -10.10 8.14
CA LYS A 60 -5.50 -10.29 9.11
C LYS A 60 -6.85 -9.99 8.47
N GLN A 61 -6.96 -8.92 7.69
CA GLN A 61 -8.19 -8.55 6.99
C GLN A 61 -8.61 -9.62 5.99
N GLN A 62 -7.68 -10.12 5.17
CA GLN A 62 -7.96 -11.19 4.20
C GLN A 62 -8.42 -12.48 4.90
N ARG A 63 -7.78 -12.86 6.01
CA ARG A 63 -8.22 -14.01 6.81
C ARG A 63 -9.61 -13.81 7.38
N LEU A 64 -9.92 -12.62 7.89
CA LEU A 64 -11.26 -12.29 8.42
C LEU A 64 -12.33 -12.37 7.33
N GLU A 65 -12.05 -11.88 6.12
CA GLU A 65 -12.97 -11.95 4.98
C GLU A 65 -13.35 -13.40 4.66
N VAL A 66 -12.37 -14.31 4.60
CA VAL A 66 -12.61 -15.75 4.39
C VAL A 66 -13.49 -16.35 5.50
N TYR A 67 -13.24 -16.00 6.76
CA TYR A 67 -14.05 -16.48 7.87
C TYR A 67 -15.47 -15.93 7.83
N LEU A 68 -15.63 -14.64 7.53
CA LEU A 68 -16.94 -13.99 7.45
C LEU A 68 -17.77 -14.56 6.30
N GLU A 69 -17.15 -14.87 5.15
CA GLU A 69 -17.82 -15.52 4.04
C GLU A 69 -18.29 -16.93 4.45
N LYS A 70 -17.37 -17.76 4.98
CA LYS A 70 -17.67 -19.14 5.39
C LYS A 70 -18.76 -19.25 6.44
N TRP A 71 -18.76 -18.35 7.43
CA TRP A 71 -19.70 -18.35 8.55
C TRP A 71 -20.82 -17.33 8.40
N SER A 72 -21.03 -16.80 7.19
CA SER A 72 -22.14 -15.88 6.92
C SER A 72 -23.49 -16.60 7.07
N PRO A 73 -24.56 -15.86 7.44
CA PRO A 73 -25.93 -16.38 7.38
C PRO A 73 -26.27 -16.94 5.99
N GLN A 74 -25.77 -16.30 4.93
CA GLN A 74 -25.97 -16.75 3.55
C GLN A 74 -25.30 -18.11 3.28
N SER A 75 -24.07 -18.31 3.76
CA SER A 75 -23.37 -19.60 3.68
C SER A 75 -24.12 -20.68 4.48
N ALA A 76 -24.62 -20.36 5.68
CA ALA A 76 -25.41 -21.29 6.48
C ALA A 76 -26.73 -21.69 5.78
N LEU A 77 -27.45 -20.73 5.21
CA LEU A 77 -28.65 -20.98 4.40
C LEU A 77 -28.34 -21.83 3.16
N GLY A 78 -27.26 -21.52 2.44
CA GLY A 78 -26.81 -22.31 1.29
C GLY A 78 -26.46 -23.75 1.67
N GLN A 79 -25.79 -23.96 2.81
CA GLN A 79 -25.50 -25.30 3.33
C GLN A 79 -26.78 -26.07 3.73
N LEU A 80 -27.77 -25.40 4.32
CA LEU A 80 -29.07 -26.01 4.62
C LEU A 80 -29.83 -26.39 3.35
N GLN A 81 -29.83 -25.53 2.34
CA GLN A 81 -30.43 -25.81 1.03
C GLN A 81 -29.75 -27.02 0.36
N ALA A 82 -28.42 -27.06 0.33
CA ALA A 82 -27.69 -28.18 -0.26
C ALA A 82 -27.98 -29.51 0.46
N LYS A 83 -28.13 -29.49 1.80
CA LYS A 83 -28.54 -30.68 2.58
C LYS A 83 -29.97 -31.12 2.25
N LEU A 84 -30.88 -30.17 2.07
CA LEU A 84 -32.25 -30.45 1.64
C LEU A 84 -32.24 -31.14 0.28
N ASP A 85 -31.62 -30.52 -0.72
CA ASP A 85 -31.54 -31.04 -2.10
C ASP A 85 -30.90 -32.43 -2.13
N ALA A 86 -29.82 -32.65 -1.37
CA ALA A 86 -29.16 -33.96 -1.26
C ALA A 86 -30.07 -35.03 -0.66
N SER A 87 -30.80 -34.72 0.42
CA SER A 87 -31.73 -35.67 1.04
C SER A 87 -32.95 -35.98 0.16
N GLU A 88 -33.39 -35.01 -0.65
CA GLU A 88 -34.47 -35.22 -1.62
C GLU A 88 -34.02 -36.10 -2.77
N ALA A 89 -32.85 -35.83 -3.35
CA ALA A 89 -32.24 -36.67 -4.37
C ALA A 89 -32.01 -38.11 -3.86
N GLU A 90 -31.55 -38.27 -2.62
CA GLU A 90 -31.42 -39.59 -1.97
C GLU A 90 -32.78 -40.31 -1.90
N SER A 91 -33.84 -39.60 -1.48
CA SER A 91 -35.19 -40.17 -1.40
C SER A 91 -35.74 -40.58 -2.76
N GLU A 92 -35.48 -39.80 -3.82
CA GLU A 92 -35.86 -40.15 -5.19
C GLU A 92 -35.08 -41.36 -5.71
N ALA A 93 -33.80 -41.46 -5.40
CA ALA A 93 -32.97 -42.60 -5.78
C ALA A 93 -33.47 -43.88 -5.10
N GLN A 94 -33.81 -43.82 -3.82
CA GLN A 94 -34.40 -44.93 -3.07
C GLN A 94 -35.73 -45.38 -3.70
N ILE A 95 -36.61 -44.44 -4.09
CA ILE A 95 -37.86 -44.77 -4.80
C ILE A 95 -37.54 -45.47 -6.12
N LYS A 96 -36.61 -44.94 -6.93
CA LYS A 96 -36.25 -45.53 -8.23
C LYS A 96 -35.72 -46.96 -8.08
N GLN A 97 -34.82 -47.19 -7.12
CA GLN A 97 -34.26 -48.52 -6.83
C GLN A 97 -35.33 -49.51 -6.34
N PHE A 98 -36.23 -49.06 -5.46
CA PHE A 98 -37.34 -49.90 -4.98
C PHE A 98 -38.29 -50.29 -6.12
N LEU A 99 -38.65 -49.35 -7.00
CA LEU A 99 -39.49 -49.62 -8.18
C LEU A 99 -38.79 -50.55 -9.19
N ALA A 100 -37.46 -50.49 -9.28
CA ALA A 100 -36.64 -51.41 -10.06
C ALA A 100 -36.46 -52.79 -9.40
N GLN A 101 -37.02 -53.02 -8.21
CA GLN A 101 -36.85 -54.24 -7.40
C GLN A 101 -35.39 -54.50 -6.97
N GLU A 102 -34.54 -53.46 -6.99
CA GLU A 102 -33.13 -53.53 -6.58
C GLU A 102 -32.96 -53.36 -5.06
N LEU A 103 -34.00 -52.90 -4.37
CA LEU A 103 -33.99 -52.63 -2.93
C LEU A 103 -35.15 -53.38 -2.25
N PRO A 104 -34.89 -54.26 -1.25
CA PRO A 104 -35.94 -54.92 -0.49
C PRO A 104 -36.82 -53.94 0.28
N LEU A 105 -38.08 -54.31 0.52
CA LEU A 105 -39.07 -53.45 1.18
C LEU A 105 -38.58 -52.90 2.52
N GLU A 106 -38.02 -53.75 3.38
CA GLU A 106 -37.62 -53.36 4.73
C GLU A 106 -36.46 -52.37 4.74
N SER A 107 -35.48 -52.59 3.86
CA SER A 107 -34.36 -51.66 3.65
C SER A 107 -34.83 -50.35 3.02
N PHE A 108 -35.79 -50.41 2.08
CA PHE A 108 -36.41 -49.21 1.50
C PHE A 108 -37.12 -48.39 2.57
N LEU A 109 -37.99 -48.99 3.38
CA LEU A 109 -38.74 -48.28 4.41
C LEU A 109 -37.83 -47.60 5.42
N GLU A 110 -36.81 -48.31 5.92
CA GLU A 110 -35.83 -47.75 6.85
C GLU A 110 -35.10 -46.55 6.22
N SER A 111 -34.49 -46.75 5.06
CA SER A 111 -33.65 -45.74 4.40
C SER A 111 -34.46 -44.52 3.90
N PHE A 112 -35.67 -44.75 3.40
CA PHE A 112 -36.58 -43.72 2.90
C PHE A 112 -37.18 -42.89 4.04
N CYS A 113 -37.62 -43.51 5.14
CA CYS A 113 -38.05 -42.75 6.31
C CYS A 113 -36.92 -41.85 6.81
N GLN A 114 -35.68 -42.34 6.87
CA GLN A 114 -34.53 -41.54 7.29
C GLN A 114 -34.22 -40.37 6.34
N SER A 115 -34.24 -40.56 5.02
CA SER A 115 -34.00 -39.48 4.05
C SER A 115 -35.13 -38.43 4.07
N ARG A 116 -36.39 -38.88 4.16
CA ARG A 116 -37.56 -38.00 4.29
C ARG A 116 -37.56 -37.20 5.58
N THR A 117 -37.25 -37.82 6.73
CA THR A 117 -37.14 -37.08 8.00
C THR A 117 -36.07 -35.99 7.89
N ARG A 118 -34.90 -36.28 7.30
CA ARG A 118 -33.85 -35.27 7.07
C ARG A 118 -34.33 -34.14 6.15
N SER A 119 -35.00 -34.45 5.04
CA SER A 119 -35.58 -33.45 4.13
C SER A 119 -36.59 -32.54 4.84
N HIS A 120 -37.53 -33.12 5.59
CA HIS A 120 -38.53 -32.35 6.34
C HIS A 120 -37.89 -31.44 7.39
N VAL A 121 -36.94 -31.97 8.16
CA VAL A 121 -36.20 -31.19 9.17
C VAL A 121 -35.40 -30.04 8.53
N CYS A 122 -34.75 -30.25 7.38
CA CYS A 122 -34.02 -29.20 6.68
C CYS A 122 -34.96 -28.14 6.10
N ARG A 123 -36.08 -28.55 5.51
CA ARG A 123 -37.12 -27.64 4.98
C ARG A 123 -37.68 -26.74 6.08
N THR A 124 -38.07 -27.31 7.21
CA THR A 124 -38.56 -26.53 8.36
C THR A 124 -37.50 -25.59 8.91
N GLN A 125 -36.22 -26.01 8.98
CA GLN A 125 -35.14 -25.11 9.39
C GLN A 125 -34.96 -23.95 8.40
N LEU A 126 -35.05 -24.20 7.09
CA LEU A 126 -34.88 -23.19 6.05
C LEU A 126 -36.02 -22.16 6.06
N GLU A 127 -37.28 -22.62 6.21
CA GLU A 127 -38.46 -21.75 6.36
C GLU A 127 -38.35 -20.83 7.59
N ASN A 128 -37.84 -21.36 8.71
CA ASN A 128 -37.66 -20.58 9.93
C ASN A 128 -36.42 -19.67 9.91
N ALA A 129 -35.40 -19.98 9.12
CA ALA A 129 -34.15 -19.21 9.04
C ALA A 129 -34.18 -18.10 7.97
N ALA A 130 -35.00 -18.25 6.92
CA ALA A 130 -35.16 -17.26 5.84
C ALA A 130 -35.62 -15.84 6.27
N PRO A 131 -36.36 -15.63 7.38
CA PRO A 131 -36.77 -14.29 7.81
C PRO A 131 -35.63 -13.39 8.32
N PHE A 132 -34.41 -13.89 8.53
CA PHE A 132 -33.31 -13.06 9.02
C PHE A 132 -32.81 -12.11 7.91
N PRO A 133 -33.01 -10.79 8.04
CA PRO A 133 -32.49 -9.85 7.07
C PRO A 133 -30.98 -9.88 7.12
N VAL A 134 -30.33 -10.06 5.98
CA VAL A 134 -28.89 -9.83 5.84
C VAL A 134 -28.66 -8.35 6.19
N PRO A 135 -27.92 -8.02 7.26
CA PRO A 135 -27.60 -6.63 7.54
C PRO A 135 -26.84 -6.06 6.34
N PRO A 136 -27.09 -4.80 5.94
CA PRO A 136 -26.29 -4.15 4.92
C PRO A 136 -24.82 -4.28 5.30
N ALA A 137 -24.00 -4.69 4.32
CA ALA A 137 -22.58 -4.92 4.51
C ALA A 137 -21.97 -3.78 5.34
N PRO A 138 -21.14 -4.09 6.36
CA PRO A 138 -20.48 -3.05 7.14
C PRO A 138 -19.76 -2.12 6.17
N PRO A 139 -19.77 -0.79 6.42
CA PRO A 139 -19.04 0.14 5.59
C PRO A 139 -17.62 -0.40 5.47
N LYS A 140 -17.19 -0.64 4.22
CA LYS A 140 -15.79 -0.92 3.94
C LYS A 140 -15.07 0.31 4.45
N HIS A 141 -14.55 0.25 5.67
CA HIS A 141 -13.55 1.20 6.11
C HIS A 141 -12.36 0.86 5.22
N HIS A 142 -12.34 1.51 4.06
CA HIS A 142 -11.14 1.76 3.33
C HIS A 142 -10.24 2.40 4.39
N LEU A 143 -9.34 1.61 4.98
CA LEU A 143 -8.09 2.16 5.44
C LEU A 143 -7.68 3.07 4.28
N PRO A 144 -7.54 4.38 4.51
CA PRO A 144 -7.33 5.32 3.43
C PRO A 144 -6.23 4.69 2.60
N ALA A 145 -6.54 4.45 1.33
CA ALA A 145 -5.52 4.07 0.39
C ALA A 145 -4.53 5.23 0.44
N LEU A 146 -3.50 5.10 1.28
CA LEU A 146 -2.22 5.66 0.97
C LEU A 146 -1.87 4.92 -0.30
N ALA A 147 -2.32 5.52 -1.39
CA ALA A 147 -2.16 5.04 -2.73
C ALA A 147 -0.75 4.48 -2.82
N GLN A 148 -0.66 3.31 -3.43
CA GLN A 148 0.59 2.77 -3.93
C GLN A 148 1.34 3.90 -4.65
N GLN A 149 2.22 4.61 -3.95
CA GLN A 149 3.31 5.32 -4.59
C GLN A 149 4.36 4.26 -4.89
N ALA A 150 4.02 3.39 -5.84
CA ALA A 150 5.01 2.74 -6.67
C ALA A 150 5.56 3.83 -7.61
N ALA A 151 6.44 4.66 -7.06
CA ALA A 151 7.50 5.40 -7.74
C ALA A 151 8.20 6.25 -6.68
N SER A 152 9.27 5.71 -6.10
CA SER A 152 10.37 6.57 -5.68
C SER A 152 11.04 7.11 -6.94
N PRO A 153 11.14 8.43 -7.11
CA PRO A 153 12.36 9.05 -7.56
C PRO A 153 12.94 9.82 -6.38
N CYS A 154 13.57 9.10 -5.44
CA CYS A 154 14.59 9.73 -4.61
C CYS A 154 15.84 9.91 -5.50
N SER A 155 15.84 10.97 -6.31
CA SER A 155 17.02 11.76 -6.66
C SER A 155 16.63 12.86 -7.62
N GLU A 156 16.12 13.97 -7.10
CA GLU A 156 16.55 15.30 -7.55
C GLU A 156 16.51 16.21 -6.33
N VAL A 157 17.64 16.25 -5.63
CA VAL A 157 17.96 17.33 -4.72
C VAL A 157 18.00 18.60 -5.58
N PRO A 158 17.16 19.63 -5.36
CA PRO A 158 17.37 20.90 -6.02
C PRO A 158 18.77 21.38 -5.61
N PRO A 159 19.63 21.84 -6.54
CA PRO A 159 20.99 22.22 -6.18
C PRO A 159 20.91 23.29 -5.11
N ALA A 160 21.47 22.95 -3.95
CA ALA A 160 21.40 23.71 -2.73
C ALA A 160 22.34 24.93 -2.76
N TRP A 161 22.37 25.71 -3.84
CA TRP A 161 23.11 26.97 -3.88
C TRP A 161 22.40 27.99 -4.79
N SER A 162 21.35 28.61 -4.27
CA SER A 162 21.00 29.96 -4.71
C SER A 162 21.72 30.93 -3.77
N PRO A 163 22.71 31.72 -4.22
CA PRO A 163 23.21 32.81 -3.41
C PRO A 163 22.06 33.81 -3.24
N LEU A 164 21.72 34.15 -2.00
CA LEU A 164 20.84 35.28 -1.70
C LEU A 164 21.45 36.53 -2.36
N ARG A 165 20.80 37.03 -3.40
CA ARG A 165 21.21 38.19 -4.18
C ARG A 165 21.08 39.45 -3.29
N PRO A 166 22.14 40.20 -2.98
CA PRO A 166 21.96 41.52 -2.41
C PRO A 166 21.39 42.43 -3.50
N ALA A 167 20.30 43.13 -3.18
CA ALA A 167 19.76 44.18 -4.02
C ALA A 167 20.81 45.29 -4.18
N GLY A 168 21.27 45.52 -5.41
CA GLY A 168 22.24 46.55 -5.73
C GLY A 168 22.76 46.36 -7.15
N ALA A 169 22.05 46.92 -8.12
CA ALA A 169 22.47 46.89 -9.51
C ALA A 169 23.70 47.78 -9.71
N VAL A 170 24.78 47.19 -10.25
CA VAL A 170 25.78 47.93 -11.04
C VAL A 170 26.10 47.06 -12.25
N PRO A 171 25.98 47.56 -13.49
CA PRO A 171 26.20 46.74 -14.67
C PRO A 171 27.70 46.59 -14.94
N VAL A 172 28.23 45.36 -14.77
CA VAL A 172 29.55 45.01 -15.28
C VAL A 172 29.40 44.60 -16.75
N LEU A 173 30.06 45.37 -17.61
CA LEU A 173 30.31 45.07 -19.02
C LEU A 173 31.06 43.73 -19.15
N SER A 174 30.40 42.72 -19.71
CA SER A 174 31.06 41.49 -20.14
C SER A 174 31.88 41.76 -21.41
N ALA A 175 33.21 41.73 -21.28
CA ALA A 175 34.09 41.55 -22.42
C ALA A 175 34.07 40.07 -22.82
N GLN A 176 33.66 39.75 -24.05
CA GLN A 176 33.74 38.40 -24.59
C GLN A 176 35.20 38.04 -24.96
N PRO A 177 35.65 36.80 -24.72
CA PRO A 177 36.92 36.32 -25.24
C PRO A 177 36.79 36.05 -26.75
N ARG A 178 37.66 36.67 -27.56
CA ARG A 178 37.89 36.25 -28.95
C ARG A 178 38.69 34.95 -28.92
N GLU A 179 38.09 33.84 -29.37
CA GLU A 179 38.88 32.70 -29.82
C GLU A 179 39.52 33.02 -31.17
N GLN A 180 40.86 32.92 -31.20
CA GLN A 180 41.67 32.91 -32.41
C GLN A 180 41.82 31.44 -32.83
N GLU A 181 41.53 31.11 -34.09
CA GLU A 181 41.90 29.83 -34.70
C GLU A 181 42.75 30.09 -35.97
N PRO A 182 43.77 29.26 -36.28
CA PRO A 182 44.99 29.65 -37.01
C PRO A 182 44.93 29.34 -38.53
N PRO A 183 46.00 29.62 -39.31
CA PRO A 183 45.89 29.78 -40.76
C PRO A 183 46.14 28.48 -41.51
N HIS A 184 45.28 28.14 -42.47
CA HIS A 184 45.62 27.16 -43.49
C HIS A 184 45.08 27.52 -44.89
N ARG A 185 46.07 27.80 -45.74
CA ARG A 185 46.15 27.68 -47.21
C ARG A 185 45.66 28.82 -48.09
#